data_AF-A0A7S0PM33-F1
#
_entry.id   AF-A0A7S0PM33-F1
#
_cell.length_a   1.000
_cell.length_b   1.000
_cell.length_c   1.000
_cell.angle_alpha   90.00
_cell.angle_beta   90.00
_cell.angle_gamma   90.00
#
_symmetry.space_group_name_H-M   'P 1'
#
loop_
_entity.id
_entity.type
_entity.pdbx_description
1 polymer ?
#
loop_
_entity_poly.entity_id
_entity_poly.type
_entity_poly.pdbx_seq_one_letter_code
_entity_poly.pdbx_strand_id
1 'polypeptide(L)'
;IVAALYGLRTWFLYNECPYDMTVWGKLRNPWWWILLACKLWYGLGVQAALFFIRLVLVDRTDEWQMFHFILAFKGIQFLTGVISIFSGVFAFIQCAGIIDIGQAHTCSTAGPWYADMQTCAIGVDKCVSLNGAAYMFRILMCWYAFRRLRKSFAFGRAIAGDEALVGGRIEITMVKAGPKYKGFRTLRKILSRKKKETPLQRFRRVVERQLMLIRTSKERQTTDAGLFKEFHYVRRIAKVKDYNASTDIHTIYFRDDRSRKLQEIDLNTVTYRVVKLKHVQPRRMQRILLGYEIISFLITAGITVRFLHWVDWGRGEMWKVYGIAFWAQTFYNLLAFPFILAVIPGLQKLICHAPKTGYDYRGKLVLFQKRPTFEPLGEEVHPRSRIIPAFYPLFSRLRI
;
A
#
# COMPACT_ATOMS: atom_id res chain seq x y z
N ILE A 1 -8.04 5.36 23.71
CA ILE A 1 -8.46 4.91 22.35
C ILE A 1 -7.50 5.39 21.24
N VAL A 2 -7.32 6.70 20.99
CA VAL A 2 -6.48 7.20 19.88
C VAL A 2 -5.02 6.73 19.95
N ALA A 3 -4.40 6.70 21.13
CA ALA A 3 -3.05 6.21 21.32
C ALA A 3 -2.92 4.71 21.05
N ALA A 4 -3.89 3.90 21.51
CA ALA A 4 -3.93 2.46 21.25
C ALA A 4 -4.08 2.16 19.75
N LEU A 5 -4.95 2.87 19.05
CA LEU A 5 -5.10 2.75 17.59
C LEU A 5 -3.82 3.16 16.84
N TYR A 6 -3.09 4.16 17.34
CA TYR A 6 -1.81 4.55 16.77
C TYR A 6 -0.72 3.50 16.99
N GLY A 7 -0.66 2.92 18.20
CA GLY A 7 0.24 1.83 18.54
C GLY A 7 -0.02 0.59 17.67
N LEU A 8 -1.29 0.18 17.53
CA LEU A 8 -1.70 -0.94 16.69
C LEU A 8 -1.33 -0.71 15.23
N ARG A 9 -1.62 0.47 14.68
CA ARG A 9 -1.23 0.83 13.31
C ARG A 9 0.28 0.71 13.12
N THR A 10 1.05 1.27 14.05
CA THR A 10 2.51 1.29 13.98
C THR A 10 3.08 -0.11 14.02
N TRP A 11 2.61 -0.94 14.96
CA TRP A 11 2.99 -2.33 15.08
C TRP A 11 2.65 -3.13 13.81
N PHE A 12 1.42 -3.02 13.31
CA PHE A 12 0.97 -3.75 12.12
C PHE A 12 1.82 -3.40 10.89
N LEU A 13 1.99 -2.09 10.63
CA LEU A 13 2.72 -1.61 9.46
C LEU A 13 4.22 -1.91 9.54
N TYR A 14 4.82 -1.85 10.72
CA TYR A 14 6.22 -2.18 10.92
C TYR A 14 6.49 -3.67 10.72
N ASN A 15 5.62 -4.55 11.21
CA ASN A 15 5.79 -5.99 11.00
C ASN A 15 5.56 -6.39 9.53
N GLU A 16 4.66 -5.71 8.82
CA GLU A 16 4.34 -6.05 7.44
C GLU A 16 5.28 -5.40 6.41
N CYS A 17 5.54 -4.11 6.56
CA CYS A 17 6.32 -3.27 5.63
C CYS A 17 7.42 -2.47 6.37
N PRO A 18 8.35 -3.14 7.07
CA PRO A 18 9.47 -2.48 7.74
C PRO A 18 10.38 -1.77 6.73
N TYR A 19 10.95 -0.65 7.14
CA TYR A 19 11.88 0.13 6.32
C TYR A 19 13.32 -0.39 6.31
N ASP A 20 13.71 -1.21 7.29
CA ASP A 20 15.09 -1.61 7.57
C ASP A 20 15.31 -3.13 7.49
N MET A 21 14.26 -3.92 7.25
CA MET A 21 14.35 -5.38 7.17
C MET A 21 14.22 -5.88 5.74
N THR A 22 15.16 -6.73 5.35
CA THR A 22 15.06 -7.57 4.15
C THR A 22 14.03 -8.69 4.34
N VAL A 23 13.72 -9.43 3.28
CA VAL A 23 12.83 -10.61 3.35
C VAL A 23 13.33 -11.60 4.41
N TRP A 24 14.64 -11.87 4.44
CA TRP A 24 15.27 -12.71 5.45
C TRP A 24 15.16 -12.16 6.87
N GLY A 25 15.21 -10.83 7.03
CA GLY A 25 14.93 -10.18 8.30
C GLY A 25 13.49 -10.40 8.78
N LYS A 26 12.52 -10.36 7.86
CA LYS A 26 11.11 -10.62 8.18
C LYS A 26 10.86 -12.08 8.57
N LEU A 27 11.54 -13.03 7.93
CA LEU A 27 11.42 -14.46 8.24
C LEU A 27 11.83 -14.80 9.69
N ARG A 28 12.68 -13.98 10.32
CA ARG A 28 13.06 -14.16 11.74
C ARG A 28 12.04 -13.56 12.72
N ASN A 29 11.07 -12.80 12.23
CA ASN A 29 10.08 -12.16 13.08
C ASN A 29 8.83 -13.06 13.21
N PRO A 30 8.49 -13.57 14.41
CA PRO A 30 7.34 -14.46 14.60
C PRO A 30 6.00 -13.79 14.26
N TRP A 31 5.88 -12.48 14.49
CA TRP A 31 4.65 -11.74 14.16
C TRP A 31 4.39 -11.67 12.67
N TRP A 32 5.45 -11.67 11.85
CA TRP A 32 5.31 -11.72 10.41
C TRP A 32 4.72 -13.06 9.95
N TRP A 33 5.13 -14.17 10.57
CA TRP A 33 4.57 -15.50 10.30
C TRP A 33 3.10 -15.60 10.68
N ILE A 34 2.72 -15.09 11.85
CA ILE A 34 1.30 -15.06 12.27
C ILE A 34 0.47 -14.29 11.25
N LEU A 35 0.92 -13.09 10.87
CA LEU A 35 0.23 -12.27 9.86
C LEU A 35 0.20 -12.94 8.47
N LEU A 36 1.23 -13.71 8.11
CA LEU A 36 1.27 -14.45 6.85
C LEU A 36 0.30 -15.63 6.89
N ALA A 37 0.30 -16.42 7.96
CA ALA A 37 -0.61 -17.55 8.16
C ALA A 37 -2.07 -17.09 8.09
N CYS A 38 -2.42 -15.99 8.78
CA CYS A 38 -3.78 -15.46 8.71
C CYS A 38 -4.17 -14.93 7.32
N LYS A 39 -3.21 -14.50 6.48
CA LYS A 39 -3.48 -14.10 5.08
C LYS A 39 -3.62 -15.29 4.13
N LEU A 40 -2.94 -16.39 4.44
CA LEU A 40 -3.03 -17.65 3.70
C LEU A 40 -4.33 -18.40 4.04
N TRP A 41 -4.93 -18.13 5.19
CA TRP A 41 -6.24 -18.65 5.55
C TRP A 41 -7.33 -18.12 4.62
N TYR A 42 -7.91 -19.00 3.81
CA TYR A 42 -8.91 -18.63 2.79
C TYR A 42 -10.36 -18.65 3.31
N GLY A 43 -10.60 -19.17 4.52
CA GLY A 43 -11.95 -19.27 5.10
C GLY A 43 -12.48 -17.98 5.75
N LEU A 44 -13.82 -17.86 5.80
CA LEU A 44 -14.59 -16.85 6.53
C LEU A 44 -14.29 -15.39 6.16
N GLY A 45 -13.63 -15.13 5.03
CA GLY A 45 -13.25 -13.79 4.62
C GLY A 45 -12.15 -13.14 5.48
N VAL A 46 -11.43 -13.90 6.32
CA VAL A 46 -10.33 -13.39 7.16
C VAL A 46 -9.26 -12.70 6.31
N GLN A 47 -8.89 -13.32 5.18
CA GLN A 47 -7.97 -12.74 4.22
C GLN A 47 -8.47 -11.37 3.71
N ALA A 48 -9.74 -11.27 3.32
CA ALA A 48 -10.33 -10.02 2.83
C ALA A 48 -10.27 -8.92 3.89
N ALA A 49 -10.60 -9.25 5.14
CA ALA A 49 -10.55 -8.34 6.27
C ALA A 49 -9.11 -7.85 6.56
N LEU A 50 -8.12 -8.74 6.55
CA LEU A 50 -6.72 -8.35 6.81
C LEU A 50 -6.15 -7.43 5.73
N PHE A 51 -6.42 -7.72 4.46
CA PHE A 51 -5.98 -6.83 3.39
C PHE A 51 -6.76 -5.51 3.38
N PHE A 52 -8.02 -5.50 3.80
CA PHE A 52 -8.76 -4.26 4.01
C PHE A 52 -8.12 -3.41 5.10
N ILE A 53 -7.82 -4.00 6.26
CA ILE A 53 -7.12 -3.33 7.37
C ILE A 53 -5.81 -2.75 6.85
N ARG A 54 -5.01 -3.53 6.12
CA ARG A 54 -3.78 -3.04 5.48
C ARG A 54 -4.04 -1.84 4.57
N LEU A 55 -5.03 -1.92 3.67
CA LEU A 55 -5.36 -0.86 2.72
C LEU A 55 -5.81 0.44 3.42
N VAL A 56 -6.49 0.32 4.57
CA VAL A 56 -6.92 1.46 5.38
C VAL A 56 -5.73 2.11 6.09
N LEU A 57 -4.83 1.29 6.66
CA LEU A 57 -3.71 1.74 7.49
C LEU A 57 -2.53 2.30 6.68
N VAL A 58 -2.29 1.74 5.49
CA VAL A 58 -1.18 2.11 4.61
C VAL A 58 -1.39 3.50 3.98
N ASP A 59 -0.30 4.22 3.77
CA ASP A 59 -0.30 5.53 3.11
C ASP A 59 -0.64 5.40 1.61
N ARG A 60 -1.94 5.56 1.31
CA ARG A 60 -2.53 5.51 -0.04
C ARG A 60 -2.02 6.60 -1.01
N THR A 61 -1.26 7.56 -0.51
CA THR A 61 -0.66 8.62 -1.32
C THR A 61 0.70 8.21 -1.88
N ASP A 62 1.36 7.21 -1.31
CA ASP A 62 2.66 6.73 -1.77
C ASP A 62 2.52 5.66 -2.87
N GLU A 63 3.25 5.83 -3.97
CA GLU A 63 3.21 4.92 -5.12
C GLU A 63 3.75 3.54 -4.79
N TRP A 64 4.91 3.49 -4.11
CA TRP A 64 5.53 2.23 -3.74
C TRP A 64 4.64 1.41 -2.79
N GLN A 65 4.07 2.05 -1.76
CA GLN A 65 3.17 1.36 -0.84
C GLN A 65 1.93 0.77 -1.52
N MET A 66 1.30 1.52 -2.44
CA MET A 66 0.15 1.01 -3.21
C MET A 66 0.53 -0.10 -4.17
N PHE A 67 1.68 0.01 -4.82
CA PHE A 67 2.17 -1.02 -5.71
C PHE A 67 2.51 -2.30 -4.93
N HIS A 68 3.24 -2.19 -3.81
CA HIS A 68 3.59 -3.31 -2.94
C HIS A 68 2.34 -3.95 -2.30
N PHE A 69 1.30 -3.17 -2.00
CA PHE A 69 0.01 -3.71 -1.59
C PHE A 69 -0.59 -4.63 -2.65
N ILE A 70 -0.68 -4.17 -3.91
CA ILE A 70 -1.27 -4.95 -5.02
C ILE A 70 -0.48 -6.24 -5.25
N LEU A 71 0.85 -6.15 -5.30
CA LEU A 71 1.71 -7.33 -5.48
C LEU A 71 1.55 -8.34 -4.35
N ALA A 72 1.56 -7.89 -3.09
CA ALA A 72 1.38 -8.78 -1.96
C ALA A 72 -0.03 -9.41 -1.94
N PHE A 73 -1.06 -8.62 -2.26
CA PHE A 73 -2.44 -9.09 -2.34
C PHE A 73 -2.62 -10.17 -3.40
N LYS A 74 -2.16 -9.89 -4.63
CA LYS A 74 -2.26 -10.83 -5.75
C LYS A 74 -1.33 -12.03 -5.63
N GLY A 75 -0.15 -11.85 -5.06
CA GLY A 75 0.78 -12.95 -4.79
C GLY A 75 0.20 -13.95 -3.79
N ILE A 76 -0.38 -13.47 -2.68
CA ILE A 76 -1.08 -14.35 -1.74
C ILE A 76 -2.30 -14.98 -2.40
N GLN A 77 -3.07 -14.22 -3.21
CA GLN A 77 -4.22 -14.75 -3.93
C GLN A 77 -3.82 -15.95 -4.81
N PHE A 78 -2.76 -15.84 -5.61
CA PHE A 78 -2.25 -16.96 -6.41
C PHE A 78 -1.83 -18.14 -5.53
N LEU A 79 -1.05 -17.90 -4.47
CA LEU A 79 -0.59 -18.97 -3.59
C LEU A 79 -1.77 -19.72 -2.94
N THR A 80 -2.81 -18.99 -2.50
CA THR A 80 -4.05 -19.61 -2.02
C THR A 80 -4.78 -20.37 -3.13
N GLY A 81 -4.73 -19.91 -4.38
CA GLY A 81 -5.28 -20.62 -5.53
C GLY A 81 -4.57 -21.95 -5.80
N VAL A 82 -3.25 -21.98 -5.73
CA VAL A 82 -2.45 -23.21 -5.88
C VAL A 82 -2.81 -24.22 -4.79
N ILE A 83 -2.85 -23.79 -3.52
CA ILE A 83 -3.27 -24.64 -2.40
C ILE A 83 -4.70 -25.16 -2.62
N SER A 84 -5.60 -24.30 -3.11
CA SER A 84 -7.00 -24.67 -3.37
C SER A 84 -7.13 -25.70 -4.50
N ILE A 85 -6.29 -25.65 -5.56
CA ILE A 85 -6.28 -26.73 -6.57
C ILE A 85 -6.01 -28.06 -5.89
N PHE A 86 -4.91 -28.17 -5.14
CA PHE A 86 -4.52 -29.44 -4.53
C PHE A 86 -5.63 -29.95 -3.59
N SER A 87 -6.13 -29.08 -2.71
CA SER A 87 -7.24 -29.43 -1.80
C SER A 87 -8.50 -29.87 -2.56
N GLY A 88 -8.87 -29.17 -3.63
CA GLY A 88 -10.03 -29.51 -4.46
C GLY A 88 -9.88 -30.83 -5.22
N VAL A 89 -8.69 -31.09 -5.77
CA VAL A 89 -8.39 -32.36 -6.46
C VAL A 89 -8.40 -33.52 -5.48
N PHE A 90 -7.78 -33.39 -4.30
CA PHE A 90 -7.83 -34.44 -3.28
C PHE A 90 -9.26 -34.73 -2.81
N ALA A 91 -10.06 -33.68 -2.56
CA ALA A 91 -11.48 -33.85 -2.21
C ALA A 91 -12.27 -34.54 -3.34
N PHE A 92 -12.00 -34.20 -4.60
CA PHE A 92 -12.63 -34.85 -5.75
C PHE A 92 -12.23 -36.33 -5.88
N ILE A 93 -10.94 -36.65 -5.74
CA ILE A 93 -10.45 -38.03 -5.76
C ILE A 93 -11.10 -38.85 -4.64
N GLN A 94 -11.22 -38.29 -3.43
CA GLN A 94 -11.89 -38.95 -2.31
C GLN A 94 -13.38 -39.18 -2.58
N CYS A 95 -14.07 -38.22 -3.20
CA CYS A 95 -15.53 -38.27 -3.33
C CYS A 95 -16.03 -38.98 -4.59
N ALA A 96 -15.21 -39.13 -5.63
CA ALA A 96 -15.59 -39.75 -6.89
C ALA A 96 -14.57 -40.76 -7.44
N GLY A 97 -13.30 -40.67 -7.04
CA GLY A 97 -12.22 -41.46 -7.62
C GLY A 97 -11.91 -42.79 -6.92
N ILE A 98 -12.05 -42.85 -5.58
CA ILE A 98 -11.68 -44.03 -4.76
C ILE A 98 -12.91 -44.91 -4.43
N ILE A 99 -14.03 -44.69 -5.10
CA ILE A 99 -15.28 -45.39 -4.78
C ILE A 99 -15.34 -46.74 -5.51
N ASP A 100 -15.77 -47.78 -4.78
CA ASP A 100 -15.93 -49.13 -5.32
C ASP A 100 -16.93 -49.18 -6.47
N ILE A 101 -16.69 -50.11 -7.41
CA ILE A 101 -17.54 -50.31 -8.58
C ILE A 101 -18.98 -50.59 -8.13
N GLY A 102 -19.92 -49.76 -8.58
CA GLY A 102 -21.34 -49.88 -8.28
C GLY A 102 -21.84 -49.05 -7.08
N GLN A 103 -20.95 -48.39 -6.34
CA GLN A 103 -21.34 -47.45 -5.28
C GLN A 103 -21.56 -46.04 -5.85
N ALA A 104 -22.52 -45.31 -5.26
CA ALA A 104 -22.80 -43.92 -5.65
C ALA A 104 -21.69 -42.98 -5.14
N HIS A 105 -21.45 -41.89 -5.88
CA HIS A 105 -20.44 -40.91 -5.47
C HIS A 105 -20.81 -40.19 -4.17
N THR A 106 -19.82 -39.87 -3.34
CA THR A 106 -20.01 -39.21 -2.04
C THR A 106 -19.75 -37.71 -2.08
N CYS A 107 -19.74 -37.09 -3.26
CA CYS A 107 -19.47 -35.65 -3.41
C CYS A 107 -20.50 -34.73 -2.74
N SER A 108 -21.66 -35.26 -2.34
CA SER A 108 -22.61 -34.55 -1.49
C SER A 108 -22.14 -34.35 -0.05
N THR A 109 -21.18 -35.15 0.45
CA THR A 109 -20.66 -35.10 1.81
C THR A 109 -19.15 -34.88 1.90
N ALA A 110 -18.40 -35.26 0.86
CA ALA A 110 -16.95 -35.14 0.79
C ALA A 110 -16.47 -34.24 -0.37
N GLY A 111 -17.40 -33.54 -1.04
CA GLY A 111 -17.07 -32.68 -2.17
C GLY A 111 -16.20 -31.47 -1.78
N PRO A 112 -15.55 -30.82 -2.77
CA PRO A 112 -14.74 -29.63 -2.54
C PRO A 112 -15.52 -28.57 -1.75
N TRP A 113 -14.90 -28.04 -0.70
CA TRP A 113 -15.45 -27.00 0.18
C TRP A 113 -16.64 -27.39 1.07
N TYR A 114 -17.15 -28.64 0.97
CA TYR A 114 -18.29 -29.07 1.78
C TYR A 114 -17.99 -29.11 3.27
N ALA A 115 -16.88 -29.75 3.66
CA ALA A 115 -16.47 -29.88 5.07
C ALA A 115 -16.24 -28.51 5.75
N ASP A 116 -15.64 -27.57 5.02
CA ASP A 116 -15.40 -26.20 5.51
C ASP A 116 -16.70 -25.42 5.73
N MET A 117 -17.71 -25.64 4.89
CA MET A 117 -19.01 -24.98 5.06
C MET A 117 -19.81 -25.60 6.21
N GLN A 118 -19.71 -26.93 6.42
CA GLN A 118 -20.42 -27.63 7.50
C GLN A 118 -19.86 -27.33 8.89
N THR A 119 -18.54 -27.17 9.01
CA THR A 119 -17.87 -26.83 10.28
C THR A 119 -18.04 -25.38 10.71
N CYS A 120 -18.80 -24.60 9.93
CA CYS A 120 -18.91 -23.17 10.13
C CYS A 120 -19.94 -22.81 11.23
N ALA A 121 -19.47 -22.13 12.28
CA ALA A 121 -20.25 -21.82 13.49
C ALA A 121 -21.50 -20.93 13.26
N ILE A 122 -21.58 -20.19 12.16
CA ILE A 122 -22.68 -19.25 11.87
C ILE A 122 -23.76 -19.84 10.95
N GLY A 123 -23.65 -21.12 10.60
CA GLY A 123 -24.59 -21.84 9.72
C GLY A 123 -24.21 -21.74 8.25
N VAL A 124 -24.42 -22.83 7.52
CA VAL A 124 -23.94 -23.07 6.15
C VAL A 124 -24.28 -21.93 5.19
N ASP A 125 -25.54 -21.50 5.12
CA ASP A 125 -25.99 -20.45 4.19
C ASP A 125 -25.32 -19.10 4.41
N LYS A 126 -25.11 -18.75 5.69
CA LYS A 126 -24.42 -17.51 6.08
C LYS A 126 -22.93 -17.58 5.75
N CYS A 127 -22.32 -18.76 5.84
CA CYS A 127 -20.91 -18.95 5.52
C CYS A 127 -20.66 -18.87 4.01
N VAL A 128 -21.54 -19.47 3.21
CA VAL A 128 -21.45 -19.41 1.74
C VAL A 128 -21.60 -17.96 1.26
N SER A 129 -22.62 -17.25 1.76
CA SER A 129 -22.83 -15.84 1.42
C SER A 129 -21.69 -14.95 1.92
N LEU A 130 -21.16 -15.18 3.12
CA LEU A 130 -20.00 -14.45 3.64
C LEU A 130 -18.74 -14.66 2.78
N ASN A 131 -18.46 -15.89 2.37
CA ASN A 131 -17.31 -16.19 1.52
C ASN A 131 -17.47 -15.58 0.12
N GLY A 132 -18.66 -15.67 -0.47
CA GLY A 132 -18.99 -15.01 -1.75
C GLY A 132 -18.84 -13.50 -1.66
N ALA A 133 -19.38 -12.87 -0.61
CA ALA A 133 -19.24 -11.45 -0.36
C ALA A 133 -17.77 -11.04 -0.14
N ALA A 134 -17.01 -11.82 0.64
CA ALA A 134 -15.58 -11.59 0.87
C ALA A 134 -14.77 -11.71 -0.43
N TYR A 135 -15.13 -12.65 -1.31
CA TYR A 135 -14.54 -12.77 -2.64
C TYR A 135 -14.84 -11.56 -3.52
N MET A 136 -16.09 -11.12 -3.61
CA MET A 136 -16.44 -9.90 -4.36
C MET A 136 -15.73 -8.68 -3.79
N PHE A 137 -15.64 -8.57 -2.46
CA PHE A 137 -14.95 -7.49 -1.79
C PHE A 137 -13.45 -7.47 -2.11
N ARG A 138 -12.80 -8.65 -2.19
CA ARG A 138 -11.41 -8.80 -2.63
C ARG A 138 -11.18 -8.22 -4.04
N ILE A 139 -12.08 -8.49 -4.98
CA ILE A 139 -12.04 -7.97 -6.36
C ILE A 139 -12.15 -6.44 -6.36
N LEU A 140 -13.19 -5.92 -5.70
CA LEU A 140 -13.44 -4.48 -5.62
C LEU A 140 -12.28 -3.71 -4.96
N MET A 141 -11.70 -4.30 -3.91
CA MET A 141 -10.54 -3.75 -3.22
C MET A 141 -9.32 -3.67 -4.14
N CYS A 142 -9.09 -4.68 -4.98
CA CYS A 142 -8.03 -4.68 -5.97
C CYS A 142 -8.22 -3.57 -7.01
N TRP A 143 -9.42 -3.45 -7.60
CA TRP A 143 -9.73 -2.38 -8.55
C TRP A 143 -9.61 -1.00 -7.91
N TYR A 144 -10.03 -0.85 -6.66
CA TYR A 144 -9.84 0.37 -5.90
C TYR A 144 -8.35 0.69 -5.71
N ALA A 145 -7.52 -0.30 -5.37
CA ALA A 145 -6.08 -0.12 -5.21
C ALA A 145 -5.42 0.33 -6.53
N PHE A 146 -5.74 -0.29 -7.67
CA PHE A 146 -5.26 0.17 -8.98
C PHE A 146 -5.71 1.60 -9.32
N ARG A 147 -6.97 1.94 -9.04
CA ARG A 147 -7.49 3.29 -9.25
C ARG A 147 -6.79 4.31 -8.35
N ARG A 148 -6.41 3.92 -7.13
CA ARG A 148 -5.62 4.75 -6.21
C ARG A 148 -4.17 4.85 -6.63
N LEU A 149 -3.56 3.79 -7.16
CA LEU A 149 -2.20 3.79 -7.70
C LEU A 149 -2.04 4.85 -8.81
N ARG A 150 -3.06 5.04 -9.66
CA ARG A 150 -3.04 6.12 -10.67
C ARG A 150 -2.99 7.54 -10.09
N LYS A 151 -3.37 7.70 -8.82
CA LYS A 151 -3.45 8.98 -8.10
C LYS A 151 -2.37 9.11 -7.01
N SER A 152 -1.60 8.07 -6.73
CA SER A 152 -0.50 8.13 -5.78
C SER A 152 0.75 8.70 -6.45
N PHE A 153 1.68 9.14 -5.63
CA PHE A 153 2.93 9.77 -6.01
C PHE A 153 4.05 9.07 -5.26
N ALA A 154 5.23 8.92 -5.86
CA ALA A 154 6.41 8.54 -5.12
C ALA A 154 6.70 9.60 -4.04
N PHE A 155 6.62 9.25 -2.75
CA PHE A 155 7.02 10.14 -1.66
C PHE A 155 8.48 9.88 -1.29
N GLY A 156 9.31 10.92 -1.37
CA GLY A 156 10.67 10.87 -0.84
C GLY A 156 11.31 12.24 -0.73
N ARG A 157 11.99 12.50 0.41
CA ARG A 157 12.97 13.60 0.53
C ARG A 157 14.11 13.46 -0.48
N ALA A 158 14.38 12.25 -0.96
CA ALA A 158 15.38 11.96 -1.99
C ALA A 158 14.98 12.45 -3.40
N ILE A 159 13.72 12.81 -3.64
CA ILE A 159 13.29 13.33 -4.94
C ILE A 159 13.74 14.78 -5.11
N ALA A 160 13.99 15.50 -4.01
CA ALA A 160 14.42 16.90 -4.04
C ALA A 160 15.81 17.10 -4.66
N GLY A 161 16.59 16.03 -4.83
CA GLY A 161 17.91 16.01 -5.48
C GLY A 161 18.00 14.98 -6.62
N ASP A 162 16.86 14.66 -7.24
CA ASP A 162 16.76 13.65 -8.28
C ASP A 162 16.46 14.30 -9.63
N GLU A 163 17.29 14.01 -10.63
CA GLU A 163 17.09 14.41 -12.03
C GLU A 163 15.71 13.97 -12.57
N ALA A 164 15.09 12.94 -11.97
CA ALA A 164 13.73 12.51 -12.29
C ALA A 164 12.65 13.60 -12.11
N LEU A 165 12.91 14.66 -11.32
CA LEU A 165 12.01 15.81 -11.21
C LEU A 165 11.99 16.66 -12.49
N VAL A 166 13.04 16.60 -13.31
CA VAL A 166 13.21 17.44 -14.50
C VAL A 166 12.05 17.23 -15.48
N GLY A 167 11.44 18.34 -15.89
CA GLY A 167 10.23 18.38 -16.71
C GLY A 167 8.92 18.20 -15.93
N GLY A 168 8.98 17.81 -14.66
CA GLY A 168 7.85 17.68 -13.76
C GLY A 168 7.19 19.02 -13.39
N ARG A 169 6.00 18.93 -12.81
CA ARG A 169 5.23 20.02 -12.21
C ARG A 169 5.18 19.81 -10.71
N ILE A 170 5.51 20.85 -9.96
CA ILE A 170 5.50 20.86 -8.51
C ILE A 170 4.67 22.07 -8.03
N GLU A 171 3.96 21.92 -6.92
CA GLU A 171 3.24 22.98 -6.22
C GLU A 171 4.12 23.39 -5.04
N ILE A 172 4.66 24.61 -5.11
CA ILE A 172 5.53 25.15 -4.08
C ILE A 172 4.69 26.04 -3.17
N THR A 173 4.79 25.81 -1.86
CA THR A 173 4.17 26.66 -0.85
C THR A 173 5.23 27.60 -0.30
N MET A 174 5.05 28.89 -0.57
CA MET A 174 5.93 29.96 -0.10
C MET A 174 5.21 30.82 0.94
N VAL A 175 5.98 31.38 1.87
CA VAL A 175 5.48 32.35 2.86
C VAL A 175 5.84 33.73 2.33
N LYS A 176 4.84 34.56 2.02
CA LYS A 176 5.06 35.97 1.63
C LYS A 176 4.64 36.89 2.77
N ALA A 177 5.45 37.91 3.03
CA ALA A 177 5.09 39.01 3.91
C ALA A 177 4.14 39.96 3.16
N GLY A 178 2.99 40.25 3.73
CA GLY A 178 2.03 41.21 3.16
C GLY A 178 0.58 40.89 3.54
N PRO A 179 -0.30 41.91 3.52
CA PRO A 179 -1.70 41.74 3.87
C PRO A 179 -2.33 40.66 3.00
N LYS A 180 -3.13 39.76 3.61
CA LYS A 180 -3.88 38.74 2.87
C LYS A 180 -4.70 39.43 1.77
N TYR A 181 -4.31 39.23 0.51
CA TYR A 181 -5.18 39.60 -0.60
C TYR A 181 -6.44 38.74 -0.51
N LYS A 182 -7.56 39.33 -0.06
CA LYS A 182 -8.87 38.69 -0.05
C LYS A 182 -9.34 38.56 -1.50
N GLY A 183 -8.83 37.55 -2.20
CA GLY A 183 -9.42 37.05 -3.43
C GLY A 183 -10.84 36.57 -3.13
N PHE A 184 -11.80 37.09 -3.90
CA PHE A 184 -13.26 37.07 -3.75
C PHE A 184 -13.95 35.68 -3.77
N ARG A 185 -13.34 34.63 -3.22
CA ARG A 185 -13.87 33.25 -3.35
C ARG A 185 -13.91 32.39 -2.09
N THR A 186 -13.73 32.96 -0.91
CA THR A 186 -13.66 32.14 0.32
C THR A 186 -14.60 32.61 1.42
N LEU A 187 -15.91 32.50 1.17
CA LEU A 187 -16.95 32.48 2.21
C LEU A 187 -17.53 31.08 2.43
N ARG A 188 -16.85 30.02 1.97
CA ARG A 188 -17.34 28.65 2.16
C ARG A 188 -16.23 27.74 2.64
N LYS A 189 -16.35 27.39 3.93
CA LYS A 189 -15.72 26.28 4.68
C LYS A 189 -14.85 26.73 5.84
N ILE A 190 -15.52 27.28 6.84
CA ILE A 190 -15.15 27.10 8.24
C ILE A 190 -16.11 26.05 8.80
N LEU A 191 -15.64 24.81 8.99
CA LEU A 191 -16.06 23.94 10.09
C LEU A 191 -15.21 22.67 10.10
N SER A 192 -14.50 22.49 11.23
CA SER A 192 -14.02 21.24 11.84
C SER A 192 -12.50 21.18 12.15
N ARG A 193 -12.19 21.37 13.45
CA ARG A 193 -10.98 20.96 14.20
C ARG A 193 -11.30 19.61 14.88
N LYS A 194 -10.39 18.63 15.08
CA LYS A 194 -9.26 18.57 16.06
C LYS A 194 -8.23 17.51 15.59
N LYS A 195 -6.95 17.87 15.38
CA LYS A 195 -5.77 17.84 16.29
C LYS A 195 -5.15 16.44 16.57
N LYS A 196 -4.45 15.89 15.56
CA LYS A 196 -3.15 15.18 15.70
C LYS A 196 -2.05 16.25 15.72
N GLU A 197 -0.81 15.93 16.13
CA GLU A 197 0.31 16.89 16.06
C GLU A 197 0.36 17.46 14.64
N THR A 198 -0.14 18.69 14.53
CA THR A 198 -0.66 19.17 13.26
C THR A 198 0.52 19.39 12.32
N PRO A 199 0.35 19.24 11.00
CA PRO A 199 1.30 19.82 10.04
C PRO A 199 1.69 21.25 10.45
N LEU A 200 0.77 21.99 11.08
CA LEU A 200 0.97 23.30 11.72
C LEU A 200 2.05 23.36 12.82
N GLN A 201 2.24 22.34 13.65
CA GLN A 201 3.29 22.32 14.68
C GLN A 201 4.65 21.97 14.09
N ARG A 202 4.69 21.04 13.12
CA ARG A 202 5.90 20.76 12.33
C ARG A 202 6.32 21.96 11.49
N PHE A 203 5.32 22.64 10.94
CA PHE A 203 5.42 23.88 10.22
C PHE A 203 5.83 25.04 11.13
N ARG A 204 5.28 25.18 12.35
CA ARG A 204 5.71 26.18 13.34
C ARG A 204 7.18 26.04 13.66
N ARG A 205 7.69 24.81 13.80
CA ARG A 205 9.11 24.56 14.04
C ARG A 205 9.99 24.97 12.86
N VAL A 206 9.54 24.71 11.63
CA VAL A 206 10.25 25.13 10.40
C VAL A 206 10.19 26.65 10.22
N VAL A 207 9.04 27.27 10.53
CA VAL A 207 8.85 28.72 10.51
C VAL A 207 9.60 29.42 11.60
N GLU A 208 9.66 28.89 12.82
CA GLU A 208 10.50 29.41 13.89
C GLU A 208 11.96 29.38 13.47
N ARG A 209 12.40 28.30 12.81
CA ARG A 209 13.76 28.21 12.26
C ARG A 209 14.00 29.24 11.16
N GLN A 210 13.05 29.46 10.25
CA GLN A 210 13.16 30.49 9.22
C GLN A 210 13.05 31.91 9.76
N LEU A 211 12.17 32.16 10.74
CA LEU A 211 12.04 33.45 11.43
C LEU A 211 13.28 33.75 12.27
N MET A 212 13.90 32.74 12.86
CA MET A 212 15.19 32.88 13.56
C MET A 212 16.27 33.29 12.55
N LEU A 213 16.42 32.59 11.43
CA LEU A 213 17.38 32.95 10.37
C LEU A 213 17.13 34.38 9.83
N ILE A 214 15.86 34.78 9.68
CA ILE A 214 15.47 36.13 9.27
C ILE A 214 15.76 37.17 10.37
N ARG A 215 15.60 36.82 11.66
CA ARG A 215 15.99 37.68 12.78
C ARG A 215 17.50 37.85 12.85
N THR A 216 18.26 36.77 12.72
CA THR A 216 19.73 36.81 12.70
C THR A 216 20.26 37.56 11.48
N SER A 217 19.56 37.52 10.33
CA SER A 217 19.89 38.36 9.17
C SER A 217 19.48 39.84 9.36
N LYS A 218 18.46 40.12 10.19
CA LYS A 218 18.00 41.47 10.53
C LYS A 218 18.78 42.10 11.68
N GLU A 219 19.37 41.34 12.59
CA GLU A 219 20.28 41.89 13.61
C GLU A 219 21.54 42.52 12.98
N ARG A 220 21.84 42.21 11.71
CA ARG A 220 22.84 42.91 10.88
C ARG A 220 22.34 44.18 10.19
N GLN A 221 21.04 44.49 10.23
CA GLN A 221 20.43 45.69 9.66
C GLN A 221 19.55 46.36 10.72
N THR A 222 20.20 47.28 11.41
CA THR A 222 19.73 48.20 12.44
C THR A 222 18.25 48.60 12.37
N THR A 223 17.65 48.64 13.56
CA THR A 223 16.66 49.63 14.03
C THR A 223 15.66 50.13 12.98
N ASP A 224 14.50 49.49 12.94
CA ASP A 224 13.25 50.27 12.90
C ASP A 224 12.07 49.41 13.33
N ALA A 225 11.41 49.88 14.38
CA ALA A 225 10.17 49.35 14.90
C ALA A 225 9.02 49.71 13.95
N GLY A 226 8.22 48.73 13.55
CA GLY A 226 6.97 49.03 12.85
C GLY A 226 6.34 47.85 12.13
N LEU A 227 5.17 47.47 12.63
CA LEU A 227 4.16 46.64 11.97
C LEU A 227 4.48 45.13 11.88
N PHE A 228 3.73 44.35 12.66
CA PHE A 228 3.54 42.91 12.45
C PHE A 228 2.97 42.68 11.04
N LYS A 229 3.84 42.57 10.03
CA LYS A 229 3.45 42.17 8.67
C LYS A 229 2.85 40.77 8.76
N GLU A 230 1.54 40.66 8.61
CA GLU A 230 0.87 39.38 8.49
C GLU A 230 1.54 38.56 7.37
N PHE A 231 1.88 37.31 7.68
CA PHE A 231 2.40 36.37 6.70
C PHE A 231 1.23 35.58 6.12
N HIS A 232 1.23 35.37 4.80
CA HIS A 232 0.27 34.51 4.14
C HIS A 232 0.95 33.46 3.25
N TYR A 233 0.29 32.32 3.11
CA TYR A 233 0.75 31.22 2.28
C TYR A 233 0.33 31.43 0.85
N VAL A 234 1.29 31.45 -0.06
CA VAL A 234 1.04 31.45 -1.49
C VAL A 234 1.46 30.10 -2.04
N ARG A 235 0.50 29.38 -2.61
CA ARG A 235 0.76 28.15 -3.36
C ARG A 235 0.89 28.51 -4.83
N ARG A 236 2.00 28.12 -5.45
CA ARG A 236 2.25 28.36 -6.87
C ARG A 236 2.63 27.07 -7.57
N ILE A 237 2.19 26.91 -8.82
CA ILE A 237 2.56 25.75 -9.62
C ILE A 237 3.82 26.12 -10.41
N ALA A 238 4.91 25.41 -10.18
CA ALA A 238 6.15 25.51 -10.93
C ALA A 238 6.37 24.28 -11.83
N LYS A 239 7.09 24.48 -12.93
CA LYS A 239 7.62 23.41 -13.76
C LYS A 239 9.13 23.37 -13.59
N VAL A 240 9.66 22.19 -13.30
CA VAL A 240 11.11 21.94 -13.21
C VAL A 240 11.65 21.83 -14.63
N LYS A 241 12.65 22.64 -14.97
CA LYS A 241 13.29 22.66 -16.30
C LYS A 241 14.61 21.89 -16.30
N ASP A 242 15.40 22.02 -15.24
CA ASP A 242 16.74 21.45 -15.17
C ASP A 242 17.14 21.12 -13.72
N TYR A 243 18.17 20.29 -13.56
CA TYR A 243 18.74 19.89 -12.27
C TYR A 243 20.27 19.86 -12.35
N ASN A 244 20.95 20.54 -11.42
CA ASN A 244 22.41 20.55 -11.36
C ASN A 244 22.91 19.62 -10.24
N ALA A 245 23.41 18.45 -10.63
CA ALA A 245 23.86 17.39 -9.72
C ALA A 245 25.01 17.77 -8.77
N SER A 246 25.85 18.75 -9.13
CA SER A 246 26.96 19.17 -8.27
C SER A 246 26.52 20.10 -7.14
N THR A 247 25.44 20.85 -7.35
CA THR A 247 24.94 21.85 -6.39
C THR A 247 23.66 21.42 -5.67
N ASP A 248 23.01 20.35 -6.13
CA ASP A 248 21.68 19.90 -5.67
C ASP A 248 20.56 20.93 -5.89
N ILE A 249 20.73 21.83 -6.88
CA ILE A 249 19.80 22.94 -7.18
C ILE A 249 18.95 22.63 -8.41
N HIS A 250 17.67 23.00 -8.35
CA HIS A 250 16.72 22.84 -9.43
C HIS A 250 16.40 24.16 -10.12
N THR A 251 16.45 24.18 -11.45
CA THR A 251 16.01 25.34 -12.24
C THR A 251 14.55 25.17 -12.59
N ILE A 252 13.69 26.06 -12.08
CA ILE A 252 12.24 25.99 -12.25
C ILE A 252 11.67 27.29 -12.81
N TYR A 253 10.45 27.25 -13.34
CA TYR A 253 9.67 28.47 -13.59
C TYR A 253 8.23 28.32 -13.09
N PHE A 254 7.66 29.40 -12.56
CA PHE A 254 6.26 29.41 -12.15
C PHE A 254 5.35 29.56 -13.36
N ARG A 255 4.31 28.72 -13.46
CA ARG A 255 3.34 28.79 -14.56
C ARG A 255 2.40 30.00 -14.45
N ASP A 256 2.22 30.50 -13.24
CA ASP A 256 1.36 31.64 -12.96
C ASP A 256 2.04 32.96 -13.40
N ASP A 257 3.36 32.96 -13.60
CA ASP A 257 4.09 34.11 -14.11
C ASP A 257 4.00 34.15 -15.64
N ARG A 258 3.49 35.26 -16.19
CA ARG A 258 3.44 35.50 -17.64
C ARG A 258 4.82 35.43 -18.29
N SER A 259 5.84 35.92 -17.60
CA SER A 259 7.22 35.96 -18.07
C SER A 259 7.94 34.61 -18.03
N ARG A 260 7.41 33.62 -17.29
CA ARG A 260 8.04 32.29 -17.07
C ARG A 260 9.55 32.36 -16.79
N LYS A 261 9.98 33.36 -16.03
CA LYS A 261 11.40 33.56 -15.68
C LYS A 261 11.93 32.32 -14.95
N LEU A 262 13.09 31.83 -15.38
CA LEU A 262 13.77 30.72 -14.73
C LEU A 262 14.37 31.18 -13.41
N GLN A 263 14.22 30.35 -12.39
CA GLN A 263 14.72 30.57 -11.04
C GLN A 263 15.37 29.28 -10.55
N GLU A 264 16.57 29.41 -10.03
CA GLU A 264 17.29 28.34 -9.35
C GLU A 264 16.82 28.30 -7.89
N ILE A 265 16.28 27.15 -7.47
CA ILE A 265 15.72 26.96 -6.14
C ILE A 265 16.21 25.63 -5.59
N ASP A 266 16.80 25.67 -4.39
CA ASP A 266 17.06 24.48 -3.60
C ASP A 266 15.74 23.94 -3.03
N LEU A 267 15.27 22.83 -3.58
CA LEU A 267 14.02 22.19 -3.18
C LEU A 267 14.06 21.60 -1.77
N ASN A 268 15.25 21.38 -1.18
CA ASN A 268 15.39 20.92 0.20
C ASN A 268 14.97 22.00 1.21
N THR A 269 15.10 23.27 0.83
CA THR A 269 14.77 24.41 1.70
C THR A 269 13.28 24.78 1.67
N VAL A 270 12.55 24.36 0.63
CA VAL A 270 11.17 24.80 0.39
C VAL A 270 10.18 23.64 0.53
N THR A 271 9.02 23.92 1.13
CA THR A 271 7.92 22.95 1.11
C THR A 271 7.27 22.90 -0.27
N TYR A 272 7.48 21.80 -0.99
CA TYR A 272 6.85 21.54 -2.27
C TYR A 272 6.04 20.23 -2.23
N ARG A 273 5.09 20.12 -3.16
CA ARG A 273 4.30 18.94 -3.44
C ARG A 273 4.42 18.63 -4.91
N VAL A 274 4.81 17.41 -5.29
CA VAL A 274 4.83 17.02 -6.70
C VAL A 274 3.39 16.91 -7.23
N VAL A 275 3.11 17.60 -8.35
CA VAL A 275 1.80 17.60 -9.02
C VAL A 275 1.78 16.62 -10.19
N LYS A 276 2.86 16.57 -10.98
CA LYS A 276 2.97 15.66 -12.14
C LYS A 276 4.43 15.46 -12.53
N LEU A 277 4.92 14.24 -12.73
CA LEU A 277 6.27 14.01 -13.28
C LEU A 277 6.23 13.79 -14.81
N LYS A 278 7.29 14.19 -15.53
CA LYS A 278 7.38 14.05 -17.00
C LYS A 278 7.75 12.64 -17.43
N HIS A 279 8.73 12.01 -16.76
CA HIS A 279 9.31 10.73 -17.18
C HIS A 279 8.87 9.52 -16.34
N VAL A 280 8.08 9.70 -15.29
CA VAL A 280 7.49 8.58 -14.55
C VAL A 280 6.23 8.10 -15.29
N GLN A 281 6.41 7.37 -16.39
CA GLN A 281 5.32 6.68 -17.08
C GLN A 281 5.45 5.14 -17.09
N PRO A 282 5.43 4.46 -15.92
CA PRO A 282 4.97 3.08 -15.88
C PRO A 282 3.42 2.97 -15.98
N ARG A 283 2.71 4.06 -16.33
CA ARG A 283 1.25 4.09 -16.49
C ARG A 283 0.74 3.14 -17.57
N ARG A 284 1.57 2.82 -18.57
CA ARG A 284 1.22 1.82 -19.59
C ARG A 284 1.13 0.44 -18.94
N MET A 285 2.14 0.06 -18.15
CA MET A 285 2.20 -1.26 -17.54
C MET A 285 1.16 -1.42 -16.42
N GLN A 286 0.93 -0.38 -15.61
CA GLN A 286 -0.17 -0.39 -14.64
C GLN A 286 -1.56 -0.50 -15.30
N ARG A 287 -1.75 0.09 -16.49
CA ARG A 287 -2.99 -0.06 -17.26
C ARG A 287 -3.14 -1.47 -17.82
N ILE A 288 -2.05 -2.07 -18.32
CA ILE A 288 -2.03 -3.44 -18.80
C ILE A 288 -2.39 -4.39 -17.66
N LEU A 289 -1.78 -4.24 -16.48
CA LEU A 289 -2.09 -5.07 -15.31
C LEU A 289 -3.54 -4.94 -14.84
N LEU A 290 -4.11 -3.73 -14.83
CA LEU A 290 -5.54 -3.55 -14.53
C LEU A 290 -6.43 -4.17 -15.62
N GLY A 291 -6.08 -3.98 -16.90
CA GLY A 291 -6.82 -4.55 -18.02
C GLY A 291 -6.83 -6.08 -17.95
N TYR A 292 -5.67 -6.68 -17.67
CA TYR A 292 -5.53 -8.10 -17.41
C TYR A 292 -6.46 -8.55 -16.27
N GLU A 293 -6.47 -7.83 -15.16
CA GLU A 293 -7.34 -8.13 -14.02
C GLU A 293 -8.83 -8.16 -14.39
N ILE A 294 -9.29 -7.14 -15.12
CA ILE A 294 -10.67 -7.05 -15.60
C ILE A 294 -10.99 -8.20 -16.56
N ILE A 295 -10.08 -8.51 -17.48
CA ILE A 295 -10.24 -9.61 -18.44
C ILE A 295 -10.29 -10.96 -17.69
N SER A 296 -9.40 -11.19 -16.73
CA SER A 296 -9.41 -12.40 -15.90
C SER A 296 -10.75 -12.56 -15.16
N PHE A 297 -11.28 -11.48 -14.58
CA PHE A 297 -12.59 -11.50 -13.94
C PHE A 297 -13.71 -11.86 -14.93
N LEU A 298 -13.73 -11.23 -16.11
CA LEU A 298 -14.75 -11.50 -17.14
C LEU A 298 -14.68 -12.95 -17.66
N ILE A 299 -13.47 -13.48 -17.87
CA ILE A 299 -13.26 -14.87 -18.30
C ILE A 299 -13.75 -15.83 -17.20
N THR A 300 -13.34 -15.64 -15.95
CA THR A 300 -13.81 -16.48 -14.85
C THR A 300 -15.34 -16.41 -14.72
N ALA A 301 -15.92 -15.22 -14.71
CA ALA A 301 -17.37 -15.04 -14.62
C ALA A 301 -18.11 -15.72 -15.79
N GLY A 302 -17.62 -15.57 -17.01
CA GLY A 302 -18.20 -16.20 -18.20
C GLY A 302 -18.15 -17.73 -18.14
N ILE A 303 -17.01 -18.29 -17.72
CA ILE A 303 -16.86 -19.75 -17.50
C ILE A 303 -17.81 -20.22 -16.40
N THR A 304 -17.89 -19.52 -15.28
CA THR A 304 -18.80 -19.87 -14.17
C THR A 304 -20.25 -19.85 -14.62
N VAL A 305 -20.70 -18.81 -15.33
CA VAL A 305 -22.08 -18.73 -15.86
C VAL A 305 -22.35 -19.88 -16.83
N ARG A 306 -21.41 -20.19 -17.73
CA ARG A 306 -21.55 -21.33 -18.65
C ARG A 306 -21.70 -22.66 -17.89
N PHE A 307 -20.88 -22.89 -16.86
CA PHE A 307 -20.99 -24.09 -16.02
C PHE A 307 -22.31 -24.14 -15.25
N LEU A 308 -22.80 -23.02 -14.71
CA LEU A 308 -24.11 -22.95 -14.03
C LEU A 308 -25.27 -23.36 -14.95
N HIS A 309 -25.17 -23.07 -16.26
CA HIS A 309 -26.14 -23.51 -17.26
C HIS A 309 -26.02 -25.00 -17.63
N TRP A 310 -24.86 -25.62 -17.43
CA TRP A 310 -24.62 -27.03 -17.74
C TRP A 310 -24.94 -27.98 -16.59
N VAL A 311 -24.93 -27.46 -15.36
CA VAL A 311 -25.19 -28.25 -14.17
C VAL A 311 -26.68 -28.59 -14.11
N ASP A 312 -26.98 -29.88 -14.10
CA ASP A 312 -28.29 -30.37 -13.73
C ASP A 312 -28.48 -30.13 -12.23
N TRP A 313 -29.37 -29.21 -11.89
CA TRP A 313 -29.66 -28.83 -10.52
C TRP A 313 -30.44 -29.90 -9.75
N GLY A 314 -31.04 -30.87 -10.44
CA GLY A 314 -31.83 -31.93 -9.83
C GLY A 314 -32.81 -31.39 -8.78
N ARG A 315 -32.83 -31.99 -7.58
CA ARG A 315 -33.66 -31.58 -6.43
C ARG A 315 -33.13 -30.35 -5.66
N GLY A 316 -32.35 -29.48 -6.29
CA GLY A 316 -31.79 -28.28 -5.62
C GLY A 316 -30.62 -28.58 -4.70
N GLU A 317 -29.74 -29.51 -5.09
CA GLU A 317 -28.62 -29.94 -4.26
C GLU A 317 -27.54 -28.84 -4.13
N MET A 318 -27.49 -28.19 -2.97
CA MET A 318 -26.60 -27.04 -2.69
C MET A 318 -25.11 -27.36 -2.82
N TRP A 319 -24.69 -28.62 -2.67
CA TRP A 319 -23.27 -29.01 -2.79
C TRP A 319 -22.68 -28.70 -4.18
N LYS A 320 -23.52 -28.74 -5.23
CA LYS A 320 -23.11 -28.36 -6.60
C LYS A 320 -22.74 -26.89 -6.69
N VAL A 321 -23.49 -26.01 -6.01
CA VAL A 321 -23.19 -24.57 -5.91
C VAL A 321 -21.84 -24.38 -5.23
N TYR A 322 -21.55 -25.13 -4.17
CA TYR A 322 -20.29 -25.03 -3.43
C TYR A 322 -19.10 -25.42 -4.30
N GLY A 323 -19.20 -26.53 -5.03
CA GLY A 323 -18.18 -26.95 -5.99
C GLY A 323 -17.93 -25.88 -7.06
N ILE A 324 -18.98 -25.35 -7.68
CA ILE A 324 -18.85 -24.32 -8.72
C ILE A 324 -18.21 -23.05 -8.16
N ALA A 325 -18.66 -22.57 -6.99
CA ALA A 325 -18.12 -21.38 -6.35
C ALA A 325 -16.64 -21.58 -5.94
N PHE A 326 -16.30 -22.75 -5.41
CA PHE A 326 -14.92 -23.12 -5.05
C PHE A 326 -14.01 -23.09 -6.28
N TRP A 327 -14.41 -23.75 -7.37
CA TRP A 327 -13.60 -23.81 -8.60
C TRP A 327 -13.52 -22.45 -9.30
N ALA A 328 -14.60 -21.66 -9.32
CA ALA A 328 -14.58 -20.30 -9.85
C ALA A 328 -13.57 -19.42 -9.11
N GLN A 329 -13.59 -19.45 -7.76
CA GLN A 329 -12.62 -18.72 -6.95
C GLN A 329 -11.19 -19.20 -7.18
N THR A 330 -10.99 -20.53 -7.19
CA THR A 330 -9.69 -21.17 -7.44
C THR A 330 -9.13 -20.73 -8.78
N PHE A 331 -9.93 -20.81 -9.84
CA PHE A 331 -9.52 -20.44 -11.19
C PHE A 331 -9.12 -18.96 -11.29
N TYR A 332 -9.92 -18.05 -10.75
CA TYR A 332 -9.57 -16.64 -10.72
C TYR A 332 -8.31 -16.34 -9.90
N ASN A 333 -8.11 -17.06 -8.80
CA ASN A 333 -6.92 -16.93 -7.98
C ASN A 333 -5.66 -17.35 -8.74
N LEU A 334 -5.72 -18.41 -9.56
CA LEU A 334 -4.61 -18.85 -10.40
C LEU A 334 -4.28 -17.86 -11.52
N LEU A 335 -5.29 -17.19 -12.06
CA LEU A 335 -5.07 -16.09 -13.00
C LEU A 335 -4.31 -14.91 -12.37
N ALA A 336 -4.10 -14.86 -11.05
CA ALA A 336 -3.20 -13.87 -10.46
C ALA A 336 -1.70 -14.16 -10.72
N PHE A 337 -1.34 -15.22 -11.45
CA PHE A 337 0.05 -15.63 -11.75
C PHE A 337 0.97 -14.50 -12.24
N PRO A 338 0.59 -13.61 -13.20
CA PRO A 338 1.51 -12.58 -13.68
C PRO A 338 1.98 -11.61 -12.59
N PHE A 339 1.22 -11.46 -11.51
CA PHE A 339 1.59 -10.62 -10.38
C PHE A 339 2.72 -11.22 -9.54
N ILE A 340 2.87 -12.55 -9.53
CA ILE A 340 4.00 -13.21 -8.85
C ILE A 340 5.30 -12.94 -9.60
N LEU A 341 5.27 -12.95 -10.93
CA LEU A 341 6.47 -12.61 -11.71
C LEU A 341 6.97 -11.21 -11.34
N ALA A 342 6.07 -10.28 -11.03
CA ALA A 342 6.41 -8.93 -10.60
C ALA A 342 7.01 -8.83 -9.18
N VAL A 343 6.95 -9.91 -8.37
CA VAL A 343 7.65 -10.01 -7.09
C VAL A 343 9.15 -10.28 -7.29
N ILE A 344 9.55 -10.83 -8.45
CA ILE A 344 10.94 -11.13 -8.76
C ILE A 344 11.78 -9.83 -8.76
N PRO A 345 12.88 -9.77 -7.99
CA PRO A 345 13.78 -8.62 -8.00
C PRO A 345 14.30 -8.37 -9.42
N GLY A 346 14.07 -7.18 -9.96
CA GLY A 346 14.39 -6.84 -11.35
C GLY A 346 13.16 -6.45 -12.14
N LEU A 347 12.20 -7.38 -12.32
CA LEU A 347 10.94 -7.08 -12.99
C LEU A 347 10.13 -6.02 -12.23
N GLN A 348 10.27 -6.01 -10.90
CA GLN A 348 9.69 -4.98 -10.05
C GLN A 348 10.10 -3.55 -10.46
N LYS A 349 11.36 -3.34 -10.88
CA LYS A 349 11.89 -2.03 -11.32
C LYS A 349 11.37 -1.63 -12.70
N LEU A 350 11.00 -2.61 -13.54
CA LEU A 350 10.37 -2.36 -14.83
C LEU A 350 8.94 -1.80 -14.67
N ILE A 351 8.23 -2.27 -13.63
CA ILE A 351 6.82 -1.94 -13.41
C ILE A 351 6.66 -0.72 -12.49
N CYS A 352 7.52 -0.56 -11.49
CA CYS A 352 7.45 0.54 -10.53
C CYS A 352 8.83 1.19 -10.35
N HIS A 353 8.93 2.45 -10.75
CA HIS A 353 10.15 3.25 -10.59
C HIS A 353 10.20 4.00 -9.24
N ALA A 354 9.12 3.94 -8.45
CA ALA A 354 9.12 4.58 -7.15
C ALA A 354 10.19 3.94 -6.24
N PRO A 355 10.97 4.74 -5.50
CA PRO A 355 11.93 4.21 -4.56
C PRO A 355 11.22 3.39 -3.49
N LYS A 356 11.88 2.33 -3.01
CA LYS A 356 11.30 1.48 -1.98
C LYS A 356 11.11 2.30 -0.70
N THR A 357 9.91 2.29 -0.16
CA THR A 357 9.55 2.92 1.13
C THR A 357 9.08 1.85 2.13
N GLY A 358 9.15 2.18 3.42
CA GLY A 358 8.67 1.34 4.51
C GLY A 358 8.35 2.17 5.76
N TYR A 359 7.85 1.53 6.80
CA TYR A 359 7.51 2.21 8.05
C TYR A 359 8.59 2.01 9.10
N ASP A 360 8.93 3.08 9.81
CA ASP A 360 9.78 3.02 11.00
C ASP A 360 9.01 2.54 12.24
N TYR A 361 9.74 2.31 13.34
CA TYR A 361 9.17 1.91 14.63
C TYR A 361 8.20 2.94 15.23
N ARG A 362 8.12 4.16 14.66
CA ARG A 362 7.18 5.22 15.05
C ARG A 362 5.97 5.27 14.10
N GLY A 363 5.89 4.40 13.10
CA GLY A 363 4.79 4.32 12.14
C GLY A 363 4.84 5.40 11.07
N LYS A 364 6.00 6.05 10.90
CA LYS A 364 6.24 7.06 9.87
C LYS A 364 6.79 6.39 8.61
N LEU A 365 6.23 6.76 7.47
CA LEU A 365 6.73 6.34 6.17
C LEU A 365 8.10 6.99 5.91
N VAL A 366 9.10 6.16 5.62
CA VAL A 366 10.48 6.56 5.33
C VAL A 366 11.02 5.76 4.14
N LEU A 367 12.15 6.21 3.59
CA LEU A 367 12.85 5.48 2.55
C LEU A 367 13.37 4.15 3.12
N PHE A 368 13.30 3.08 2.33
CA PHE A 368 13.89 1.81 2.69
C PHE A 368 15.41 1.94 2.81
N GLN A 369 15.95 1.54 3.96
CA GLN A 369 17.38 1.55 4.22
C GLN A 369 17.95 0.16 3.94
N LYS A 370 18.83 0.06 2.94
CA LYS A 370 19.69 -1.12 2.80
C LYS A 370 20.77 -1.01 3.87
N ARG A 371 20.89 -2.00 4.75
CA ARG A 371 22.06 -2.07 5.65
C ARG A 371 23.30 -2.29 4.78
N PRO A 372 24.34 -1.42 4.88
CA PRO A 372 25.52 -1.49 4.02
C PRO A 372 26.43 -2.70 4.34
N THR A 373 26.39 -3.21 5.57
CA THR A 373 27.23 -4.32 6.04
C THR A 373 26.54 -5.10 7.14
N PHE A 374 26.79 -6.42 7.22
CA PHE A 374 26.42 -7.29 8.35
C PHE A 374 27.38 -7.11 9.54
N GLU A 375 27.96 -5.92 9.71
CA GLU A 375 28.81 -5.67 10.86
C GLU A 375 27.97 -5.81 12.14
N PRO A 376 28.51 -6.50 13.16
CA PRO A 376 27.83 -6.63 14.44
C PRO A 376 27.70 -5.24 15.04
N LEU A 377 26.51 -4.65 14.89
CA LEU A 377 26.12 -3.49 15.68
C LEU A 377 26.27 -3.89 17.15
N GLY A 378 27.08 -3.13 17.90
CA GLY A 378 26.92 -3.04 19.34
C GLY A 378 25.43 -2.83 19.66
N GLU A 379 24.97 -3.42 20.77
CA GLU A 379 23.57 -3.51 21.23
C GLU A 379 22.57 -2.69 20.39
N GLU A 380 21.74 -3.37 19.59
CA GLU A 380 20.64 -2.71 18.87
C GLU A 380 19.81 -1.91 19.89
N VAL A 381 19.87 -0.56 19.80
CA VAL A 381 19.30 0.40 20.78
C VAL A 381 17.82 0.15 21.11
N HIS A 382 17.10 -0.57 20.24
CA HIS A 382 15.72 -0.97 20.46
C HIS A 382 15.52 -2.46 20.16
N PRO A 383 15.11 -3.29 21.15
CA PRO A 383 14.74 -4.68 20.89
C PRO A 383 13.62 -4.71 19.86
N ARG A 384 13.73 -5.60 18.86
CA ARG A 384 12.85 -5.68 17.68
C ARG A 384 11.38 -6.03 17.99
N SER A 385 11.02 -6.18 19.26
CA SER A 385 9.66 -5.99 19.73
C SER A 385 9.70 -5.40 21.14
N ARG A 386 9.05 -4.24 21.37
CA ARG A 386 8.85 -3.70 22.73
C ARG A 386 7.81 -4.48 23.53
N ILE A 387 7.04 -5.35 22.88
CA ILE A 387 5.81 -5.90 23.44
C ILE A 387 6.04 -7.27 24.09
N ILE A 388 7.02 -8.07 23.67
CA ILE A 388 7.37 -9.32 24.38
C ILE A 388 8.88 -9.63 24.21
N PRO A 389 9.73 -9.35 25.21
CA PRO A 389 11.14 -9.77 25.23
C PRO A 389 11.32 -11.30 25.23
N ALA A 390 10.32 -12.05 25.68
CA ALA A 390 10.40 -13.49 25.95
C ALA A 390 10.59 -14.40 24.72
N PHE A 391 10.36 -13.92 23.50
CA PHE A 391 10.54 -14.73 22.28
C PHE A 391 11.85 -14.45 21.53
N TYR A 392 12.71 -13.57 22.07
CA TYR A 392 14.03 -13.29 21.50
C TYR A 392 15.20 -14.20 21.98
N PRO A 393 15.06 -15.19 22.90
CA PRO A 393 16.20 -16.04 23.28
C PRO A 393 16.04 -17.54 22.95
N LEU A 394 15.25 -17.95 21.96
CA LEU A 394 15.22 -19.38 21.55
C LEU A 394 16.26 -19.74 20.48
N PHE A 395 16.68 -18.80 19.63
CA PHE A 395 17.65 -19.06 18.56
C PHE A 395 19.06 -18.51 18.83
N SER A 396 19.28 -17.68 19.86
CA SER A 396 20.64 -17.22 20.19
C SER A 396 21.47 -18.28 20.93
N ARG A 397 20.84 -19.33 21.45
CA ARG A 397 21.52 -20.47 22.11
C ARG A 397 21.76 -21.68 21.20
N LEU A 398 21.27 -21.67 19.96
CA LEU A 398 21.61 -22.67 18.94
C LEU A 398 22.67 -22.07 17.99
N ARG A 399 23.89 -21.91 18.51
CA ARG A 399 25.09 -22.01 17.67
C ARG A 399 25.45 -23.49 17.64
N ILE A 400 25.22 -24.14 16.51
CA ILE A 400 25.99 -25.31 16.07
C ILE A 400 26.94 -24.79 15.00
#